data_AF-A0A6F8Z0N3-F1
#
_entry.id   AF-A0A6F8Z0N3-F1
#
_cell.length_a   1.000
_cell.length_b   1.000
_cell.length_c   1.000
_cell.angle_alpha   90.00
_cell.angle_beta   90.00
_cell.angle_gamma   90.00
#
_symmetry.space_group_name_H-M   'P 1'
#
loop_
_entity.id
_entity.type
_entity.pdbx_description
1 polymer ?
#
loop_
_entity_poly.entity_id
_entity_poly.type
_entity_poly.pdbx_seq_one_letter_code
_entity_poly.pdbx_strand_id
1 'polypeptide(L)'
;MPEPGVGLDHWASFYGTALDEIHMPMNLTLPALPWDAASFREALADVEAAIPPGGGPTVALGSHDEPRVASRYGPEQARCLLAVLLTLRGTAVLYYGDELGLPNSPVRAGEERDPWGRRDPAFNRDLGRTPMPWSGAGPAAGFTSAARPWLPLPEGAHRLSVAAQRADPRSTLRLTRALLALRRRSPALRHGTYRPLELGADLLGYERRCGPDAVVVVANFAAGPREVRTPGGARWTLAARTGSGTRLRGGTLALGGYEAAVLRLSADVAPPPDR
;
A
#
# COMPACT_ATOMS: atom_id res chain seq x y z
N MET A 1 -7.14 0.18 21.35
CA MET A 1 -6.81 -1.17 20.83
C MET A 1 -8.12 -1.81 20.41
N PRO A 2 -8.29 -2.32 19.17
CA PRO A 2 -9.40 -3.23 18.91
C PRO A 2 -9.28 -4.37 19.93
N GLU A 3 -10.41 -4.87 20.43
CA GLU A 3 -10.35 -6.02 21.34
C GLU A 3 -9.60 -7.18 20.66
N PRO A 4 -8.69 -7.85 21.37
CA PRO A 4 -8.10 -9.09 20.89
C PRO A 4 -9.23 -10.12 20.76
N GLY A 5 -9.73 -10.36 19.54
CA GLY A 5 -10.78 -11.36 19.31
C GLY A 5 -11.95 -10.97 18.41
N VAL A 6 -11.98 -9.79 17.78
CA VAL A 6 -12.88 -9.62 16.61
C VAL A 6 -12.25 -10.39 15.44
N GLY A 7 -12.42 -11.71 15.45
CA GLY A 7 -11.85 -12.61 14.46
C GLY A 7 -12.30 -12.28 13.05
N LEU A 8 -11.53 -12.71 12.04
CA LEU A 8 -11.87 -12.52 10.64
C LEU A 8 -13.26 -13.08 10.30
N ASP A 9 -13.74 -14.09 11.01
CA ASP A 9 -15.10 -14.62 10.88
C ASP A 9 -16.18 -13.61 11.26
N HIS A 10 -15.97 -12.84 12.34
CA HIS A 10 -16.89 -11.78 12.74
C HIS A 10 -16.80 -10.57 11.80
N TRP A 11 -15.62 -10.27 11.26
CA TRP A 11 -15.50 -9.27 10.19
C TRP A 11 -16.23 -9.74 8.91
N ALA A 12 -16.11 -11.02 8.56
CA ALA A 12 -16.74 -11.59 7.37
C ALA A 12 -18.25 -11.74 7.51
N SER A 13 -18.78 -11.89 8.72
CA SER A 13 -20.24 -11.98 8.92
C SER A 13 -20.97 -10.72 8.46
N PHE A 14 -20.30 -9.56 8.43
CA PHE A 14 -20.89 -8.30 7.93
C PHE A 14 -21.23 -8.32 6.43
N TYR A 15 -20.72 -9.26 5.64
CA TYR A 15 -21.15 -9.40 4.25
C TYR A 15 -22.58 -9.97 4.14
N GLY A 16 -23.09 -10.63 5.19
CA GLY A 16 -24.32 -11.41 5.12
C GLY A 16 -24.11 -12.78 4.47
N THR A 17 -25.10 -13.67 4.59
CA THR A 17 -25.01 -15.03 4.05
C THR A 17 -25.16 -15.09 2.52
N ALA A 18 -25.73 -14.04 1.92
CA ALA A 18 -25.95 -13.93 0.48
C ALA A 18 -25.29 -12.68 -0.14
N LEU A 19 -24.30 -12.09 0.53
CA LEU A 19 -23.71 -10.79 0.16
C LEU A 19 -24.74 -9.63 0.16
N ASP A 20 -25.72 -9.70 1.06
CA ASP A 20 -26.90 -8.85 1.14
C ASP A 20 -26.86 -7.79 2.25
N GLU A 21 -25.76 -7.69 2.98
CA GLU A 21 -25.56 -6.71 4.05
C GLU A 21 -24.52 -5.63 3.67
N ILE A 22 -23.38 -5.56 4.37
CA ILE A 22 -22.37 -4.53 4.16
C ILE A 22 -21.50 -4.92 2.96
N HIS A 23 -21.56 -4.09 1.93
CA HIS A 23 -20.79 -4.29 0.68
C HIS A 23 -19.26 -4.25 0.90
N MET A 24 -18.80 -3.44 1.85
CA MET A 24 -17.39 -3.12 2.06
C MET A 24 -17.06 -2.96 3.56
N PRO A 25 -17.11 -4.04 4.35
CA PRO A 25 -16.68 -3.98 5.74
C PRO A 25 -15.17 -3.71 5.78
N MET A 26 -14.78 -2.63 6.45
CA MET A 26 -13.38 -2.19 6.51
C MET A 26 -12.51 -3.27 7.14
N ASN A 27 -11.44 -3.68 6.46
CA ASN A 27 -10.43 -4.59 6.99
C ASN A 27 -9.20 -3.79 7.44
N LEU A 28 -8.88 -3.90 8.73
CA LEU A 28 -7.71 -3.28 9.37
C LEU A 28 -6.71 -4.35 9.86
N THR A 29 -6.59 -5.47 9.15
CA THR A 29 -5.65 -6.55 9.51
C THR A 29 -4.20 -6.16 9.21
N LEU A 30 -3.94 -5.48 8.08
CA LEU A 30 -2.57 -5.15 7.65
C LEU A 30 -1.84 -4.04 8.44
N PRO A 31 -2.50 -2.97 8.92
CA PRO A 31 -1.78 -1.84 9.47
C PRO A 31 -0.90 -2.16 10.71
N ALA A 32 -1.27 -3.12 11.54
CA ALA A 32 -0.52 -3.42 12.77
C ALA A 32 0.53 -4.53 12.63
N LEU A 33 0.78 -5.04 11.42
CA LEU A 33 1.72 -6.15 11.22
C LEU A 33 3.18 -5.71 11.44
N PRO A 34 4.06 -6.59 11.91
CA PRO A 34 5.49 -6.33 11.83
C PRO A 34 5.94 -6.23 10.36
N TRP A 35 7.04 -5.52 10.09
CA TRP A 35 7.66 -5.50 8.77
C TRP A 35 8.34 -6.85 8.46
N ASP A 36 7.52 -7.82 8.07
CA ASP A 36 7.92 -9.19 7.79
C ASP A 36 7.04 -9.78 6.68
N ALA A 37 7.66 -10.36 5.65
CA ALA A 37 6.91 -10.86 4.50
C ALA A 37 6.06 -12.09 4.86
N ALA A 38 6.44 -12.91 5.85
CA ALA A 38 5.62 -14.04 6.28
C ALA A 38 4.32 -13.56 6.92
N SER A 39 4.41 -12.60 7.83
CA SER A 39 3.26 -11.96 8.50
C SER A 39 2.26 -11.37 7.50
N PHE A 40 2.75 -10.71 6.43
CA PHE A 40 1.89 -10.20 5.37
C PHE A 40 1.27 -11.31 4.50
N ARG A 41 2.02 -12.38 4.18
CA ARG A 41 1.48 -13.52 3.42
C ARG A 41 0.36 -14.23 4.19
N GLU A 42 0.60 -14.51 5.47
CA GLU A 42 -0.38 -15.14 6.36
C GLU A 42 -1.64 -14.29 6.51
N ALA A 43 -1.49 -13.01 6.85
CA ALA A 43 -2.63 -12.10 6.97
C ALA A 43 -3.45 -11.99 5.68
N LEU A 44 -2.81 -11.95 4.52
CA LEU A 44 -3.52 -11.92 3.23
C LEU A 44 -4.22 -13.25 2.91
N ALA A 45 -3.59 -14.38 3.25
CA ALA A 45 -4.20 -15.69 3.08
C ALA A 45 -5.45 -15.83 3.97
N ASP A 46 -5.36 -15.44 5.23
CA ASP A 46 -6.46 -15.51 6.19
C ASP A 46 -7.61 -14.59 5.77
N VAL A 47 -7.31 -13.36 5.32
CA VAL A 47 -8.32 -12.43 4.82
C VAL A 47 -9.02 -12.98 3.57
N GLU A 48 -8.28 -13.54 2.61
CA GLU A 48 -8.91 -14.14 1.42
C GLU A 48 -9.74 -15.38 1.76
N ALA A 49 -9.31 -16.18 2.74
CA ALA A 49 -10.04 -17.37 3.19
C ALA A 49 -11.35 -17.03 3.94
N ALA A 50 -11.37 -15.92 4.68
CA ALA A 50 -12.56 -15.50 5.43
C ALA A 50 -13.66 -14.90 4.56
N ILE A 51 -13.36 -14.45 3.34
CA ILE A 51 -14.33 -13.75 2.50
C ILE A 51 -15.29 -14.74 1.82
N PRO A 52 -16.62 -14.52 1.92
CA PRO A 52 -17.58 -15.37 1.23
C PRO A 52 -17.40 -15.30 -0.31
N PRO A 53 -17.73 -16.38 -1.04
CA PRO A 53 -17.63 -16.41 -2.50
C PRO A 53 -18.35 -15.22 -3.16
N GLY A 54 -17.65 -14.52 -4.06
CA GLY A 54 -18.16 -13.30 -4.72
C GLY A 54 -17.84 -12.00 -3.97
N GLY A 55 -17.50 -12.07 -2.68
CA GLY A 55 -17.02 -10.93 -1.90
C GLY A 55 -15.60 -10.48 -2.28
N GLY A 56 -15.22 -9.29 -1.84
CA GLY A 56 -13.87 -8.76 -2.03
C GLY A 56 -13.41 -7.94 -0.83
N PRO A 57 -12.12 -7.99 -0.46
CA PRO A 57 -11.65 -7.31 0.74
C PRO A 57 -11.69 -5.79 0.57
N THR A 58 -11.88 -5.06 1.67
CA THR A 58 -11.65 -3.61 1.71
C THR A 58 -10.43 -3.34 2.56
N VAL A 59 -9.30 -3.06 1.93
CA VAL A 59 -7.97 -3.07 2.58
C VAL A 59 -7.49 -1.65 2.83
N ALA A 60 -7.02 -1.38 4.04
CA ALA A 60 -6.27 -0.18 4.40
C ALA A 60 -4.89 -0.55 4.97
N LEU A 61 -3.92 0.36 4.83
CA LEU A 61 -2.60 0.25 5.47
C LEU A 61 -2.43 1.23 6.64
N GLY A 62 -3.34 2.19 6.75
CA GLY A 62 -3.31 3.25 7.73
C GLY A 62 -4.62 4.01 7.72
N SER A 63 -4.85 4.76 8.78
CA SER A 63 -6.02 5.60 8.94
C SER A 63 -5.70 6.80 9.84
N HIS A 64 -6.71 7.59 10.15
CA HIS A 64 -6.62 8.66 11.14
C HIS A 64 -6.43 8.18 12.59
N ASP A 65 -6.49 6.88 12.87
CA ASP A 65 -6.33 6.33 14.22
C ASP A 65 -4.95 5.72 14.48
N GLU A 66 -4.06 5.73 13.49
CA GLU A 66 -2.78 5.04 13.56
C GLU A 66 -1.61 5.94 13.15
N PRO A 67 -0.39 5.62 13.61
CA PRO A 67 0.83 6.22 13.07
C PRO A 67 0.89 6.05 11.55
N ARG A 68 1.37 7.07 10.83
CA ARG A 68 1.54 7.01 9.37
C ARG A 68 2.50 5.90 8.98
N VAL A 69 2.22 5.24 7.85
CA VAL A 69 3.01 4.11 7.33
C VAL A 69 4.49 4.46 7.18
N ALA A 70 4.79 5.67 6.69
CA ALA A 70 6.17 6.14 6.51
C ALA A 70 6.95 6.29 7.83
N SER A 71 6.27 6.57 8.94
CA SER A 71 6.90 6.59 10.27
C SER A 71 6.90 5.21 10.94
N ARG A 72 5.93 4.35 10.61
CA ARG A 72 5.85 2.98 11.14
C ARG A 72 6.96 2.08 10.61
N TYR A 73 7.23 2.13 9.29
CA TYR A 73 8.19 1.24 8.65
C TYR A 73 9.38 1.97 8.00
N GLY A 74 9.16 3.19 7.52
CA GLY A 74 10.14 3.94 6.74
C GLY A 74 9.60 4.39 5.37
N PRO A 75 10.23 5.39 4.73
CA PRO A 75 9.72 5.98 3.50
C PRO A 75 9.81 5.03 2.29
N GLU A 76 10.85 4.20 2.19
CA GLU A 76 10.99 3.18 1.15
C GLU A 76 9.92 2.09 1.29
N GLN A 77 9.71 1.61 2.51
CA GLN A 77 8.69 0.62 2.86
C GLN A 77 7.28 1.14 2.58
N ALA A 78 7.00 2.43 2.87
CA ALA A 78 5.72 3.04 2.53
C ALA A 78 5.47 3.03 1.01
N ARG A 79 6.49 3.31 0.20
CA ARG A 79 6.39 3.20 -1.27
C ARG A 79 6.18 1.76 -1.73
N CYS A 80 6.85 0.81 -1.09
CA CYS A 80 6.66 -0.63 -1.31
C CYS A 80 5.20 -1.04 -1.08
N LEU A 81 4.64 -0.64 0.06
CA LEU A 81 3.28 -0.98 0.45
C LEU A 81 2.22 -0.24 -0.40
N LEU A 82 2.51 0.95 -0.94
CA LEU A 82 1.63 1.58 -1.91
C LEU A 82 1.45 0.74 -3.17
N ALA A 83 2.52 0.08 -3.65
CA ALA A 83 2.40 -0.87 -4.75
C ALA A 83 1.47 -2.01 -4.34
N VAL A 84 1.73 -2.64 -3.18
CA VAL A 84 0.91 -3.74 -2.66
C VAL A 84 -0.57 -3.34 -2.54
N LEU A 85 -0.90 -2.29 -1.80
CA LEU A 85 -2.27 -1.80 -1.58
C LEU A 85 -3.02 -1.57 -2.89
N LEU A 86 -2.37 -0.91 -3.85
CA LEU A 86 -3.02 -0.51 -5.10
C LEU A 86 -3.09 -1.64 -6.14
N THR A 87 -2.45 -2.79 -5.89
CA THR A 87 -2.50 -3.96 -6.77
C THR A 87 -3.15 -5.20 -6.15
N LEU A 88 -3.44 -5.19 -4.84
CA LEU A 88 -4.23 -6.23 -4.17
C LEU A 88 -5.65 -6.36 -4.74
N ARG A 89 -6.26 -7.54 -4.54
CA ARG A 89 -7.67 -7.79 -4.85
C ARG A 89 -8.56 -6.93 -3.93
N GLY A 90 -9.76 -6.61 -4.39
CA GLY A 90 -10.73 -5.85 -3.61
C GLY A 90 -10.61 -4.33 -3.74
N THR A 91 -11.01 -3.60 -2.71
CA THR A 91 -11.04 -2.14 -2.70
C THR A 91 -9.95 -1.59 -1.80
N ALA A 92 -9.10 -0.72 -2.36
CA ALA A 92 -8.03 -0.07 -1.63
C ALA A 92 -8.54 1.21 -0.95
N VAL A 93 -8.26 1.37 0.34
CA VAL A 93 -8.51 2.59 1.11
C VAL A 93 -7.15 3.27 1.36
N LEU A 94 -6.98 4.43 0.75
CA LEU A 94 -5.76 5.23 0.83
C LEU A 94 -6.01 6.43 1.75
N TYR A 95 -5.25 6.54 2.84
CA TYR A 95 -5.36 7.67 3.75
C TYR A 95 -4.63 8.90 3.21
N TYR A 96 -5.15 10.10 3.45
CA TYR A 96 -4.57 11.31 2.87
C TYR A 96 -3.13 11.52 3.36
N GLY A 97 -2.25 11.88 2.44
CA GLY A 97 -0.83 12.07 2.69
C GLY A 97 0.01 10.80 2.54
N ASP A 98 -0.58 9.59 2.52
CA ASP A 98 0.17 8.38 2.20
C ASP A 98 0.68 8.41 0.76
N GLU A 99 -0.07 9.04 -0.15
CA GLU A 99 0.36 9.28 -1.53
C GLU A 99 1.55 10.24 -1.63
N LEU A 100 1.84 10.99 -0.57
CA LEU A 100 3.01 11.84 -0.45
C LEU A 100 4.12 11.17 0.38
N GLY A 101 3.83 10.04 1.04
CA GLY A 101 4.73 9.45 2.02
C GLY A 101 4.93 10.35 3.24
N LEU A 102 3.87 11.02 3.71
CA LEU A 102 3.98 11.87 4.90
C LEU A 102 4.39 11.05 6.13
N PRO A 103 5.37 11.50 6.92
CA PRO A 103 5.66 10.94 8.23
C PRO A 103 4.72 11.55 9.29
N ASN A 104 4.71 10.94 10.47
CA ASN A 104 4.13 11.53 11.67
C ASN A 104 4.67 12.95 11.87
N SER A 105 3.79 13.82 12.38
CA SER A 105 4.19 15.16 12.77
C SER A 105 4.72 15.20 14.20
N PRO A 106 5.66 16.11 14.52
CA PRO A 106 6.22 16.24 15.86
C PRO A 106 5.27 16.99 16.81
N VAL A 107 4.10 16.42 17.11
CA VAL A 107 3.17 16.94 18.12
C VAL A 107 3.84 16.81 19.49
N ARG A 108 4.12 17.94 20.16
CA ARG A 108 4.80 17.93 21.46
C ARG A 108 3.82 17.68 22.61
N ALA A 109 4.36 17.23 23.73
CA ALA A 109 3.64 17.16 24.99
C ALA A 109 3.03 18.52 25.36
N GLY A 110 1.72 18.54 25.60
CA GLY A 110 0.93 19.74 25.87
C GLY A 110 0.32 20.41 24.63
N GLU A 111 0.71 20.01 23.42
CA GLU A 111 0.12 20.49 22.16
C GLU A 111 -1.00 19.59 21.62
N GLU A 112 -1.25 18.44 22.27
CA GLU A 112 -2.25 17.47 21.83
C GLU A 112 -3.66 18.07 21.80
N ARG A 113 -4.38 17.72 20.75
CA ARG A 113 -5.79 18.00 20.50
C ARG A 113 -6.63 16.75 20.73
N ASP A 114 -6.06 15.57 20.52
CA ASP A 114 -6.70 14.28 20.77
C ASP A 114 -6.90 14.04 22.28
N PRO A 115 -8.15 13.85 22.76
CA PRO A 115 -8.42 13.50 24.15
C PRO A 115 -7.71 12.22 24.61
N TRP A 116 -7.50 11.26 23.70
CA TRP A 116 -6.79 10.01 24.02
C TRP A 116 -5.30 10.28 24.23
N GLY A 117 -4.66 11.03 23.33
CA GLY A 117 -3.27 11.46 23.47
C GLY A 117 -2.99 12.30 24.71
N ARG A 118 -3.94 13.16 25.10
CA ARG A 118 -3.86 13.94 26.35
C ARG A 118 -3.88 13.09 27.61
N ARG A 119 -4.61 11.96 27.58
CA ARG A 119 -4.67 11.02 28.70
C ARG A 119 -3.44 10.10 28.72
N ASP A 120 -3.01 9.64 27.55
CA ASP A 120 -1.88 8.75 27.38
C ASP A 120 -1.23 9.00 26.01
N PRO A 121 0.01 9.52 25.97
CA PRO A 121 0.74 9.79 24.74
C PRO A 121 0.87 8.58 23.79
N ALA A 122 0.83 7.36 24.32
CA ALA A 122 0.91 6.14 23.50
C ALA A 122 -0.31 5.98 22.57
N PHE A 123 -1.44 6.61 22.89
CA PHE A 123 -2.65 6.60 22.07
C PHE A 123 -2.88 7.93 21.34
N ASN A 124 -1.85 8.78 21.20
CA ASN A 124 -1.98 10.06 20.52
C ASN A 124 -2.11 9.89 19.00
N ARG A 125 -3.30 10.18 18.47
CA ARG A 125 -3.59 10.08 17.04
C ARG A 125 -3.32 11.37 16.27
N ASP A 126 -3.01 12.47 16.96
CA ASP A 126 -2.69 13.74 16.30
C ASP A 126 -1.47 13.64 15.39
N LEU A 127 -0.55 12.71 15.70
CA LEU A 127 0.64 12.41 14.92
C LEU A 127 0.32 12.16 13.43
N GLY A 128 -0.81 11.51 13.15
CA GLY A 128 -1.30 11.19 11.80
C GLY A 128 -2.40 12.12 11.27
N ARG A 129 -2.84 13.13 12.02
CA ARG A 129 -3.99 14.00 11.67
C ARG A 129 -3.60 15.40 11.21
N THR A 130 -2.32 15.57 10.88
CA THR A 130 -1.74 16.88 10.66
C THR A 130 -2.10 17.50 9.31
N PRO A 131 -2.14 18.83 9.22
CA PRO A 131 -2.48 19.54 7.99
C PRO A 131 -1.76 19.04 6.74
N MET A 132 -2.47 19.01 5.62
CA MET A 132 -1.92 18.63 4.33
C MET A 132 -0.96 19.72 3.80
N PRO A 133 0.30 19.40 3.47
CA PRO A 133 1.22 20.35 2.85
C PRO A 133 0.89 20.49 1.35
N TRP A 134 0.23 21.58 0.96
CA TRP A 134 -0.13 21.83 -0.44
C TRP A 134 1.03 22.41 -1.25
N SER A 135 1.84 23.27 -0.64
CA SER A 135 2.96 23.94 -1.30
C SER A 135 4.16 24.13 -0.38
N GLY A 136 5.34 24.38 -0.95
CA GLY A 136 6.55 24.72 -0.19
C GLY A 136 6.62 26.19 0.25
N ALA A 137 5.61 26.99 -0.05
CA ALA A 137 5.57 28.42 0.23
C ALA A 137 4.29 28.81 0.99
N GLY A 138 4.28 30.02 1.54
CA GLY A 138 3.13 30.58 2.26
C GLY A 138 2.90 29.98 3.65
N PRO A 139 1.94 30.54 4.41
CA PRO A 139 1.64 30.08 5.76
C PRO A 139 1.20 28.62 5.76
N ALA A 140 1.68 27.86 6.76
CA ALA A 140 1.33 26.45 6.96
C ALA A 140 1.38 25.60 5.67
N ALA A 141 2.40 25.78 4.83
CA ALA A 141 2.57 25.06 3.57
C ALA A 141 1.34 25.14 2.64
N GLY A 142 0.61 26.26 2.67
CA GLY A 142 -0.60 26.48 1.88
C GLY A 142 -1.87 25.82 2.42
N PHE A 143 -1.86 25.31 3.66
CA PHE A 143 -3.06 24.73 4.28
C PHE A 143 -4.06 25.78 4.78
N THR A 144 -3.58 26.88 5.34
CA THR A 144 -4.40 27.95 5.91
C THR A 144 -3.70 29.30 5.72
N SER A 145 -4.46 30.39 5.75
CA SER A 145 -3.93 31.76 5.82
C SER A 145 -3.49 32.15 7.24
N ALA A 146 -3.91 31.40 8.27
CA ALA A 146 -3.49 31.65 9.64
C ALA A 146 -1.98 31.39 9.82
N ALA A 147 -1.35 32.16 10.71
CA ALA A 147 0.08 32.01 10.98
C ALA A 147 0.44 30.64 11.56
N ARG A 148 -0.48 30.01 12.30
CA ARG A 148 -0.30 28.67 12.89
C ARG A 148 -1.55 27.80 12.63
N PRO A 149 -1.37 26.59 12.07
CA PRO A 149 -2.45 25.63 11.99
C PRO A 149 -2.76 25.02 13.37
N TRP A 150 -3.88 24.28 13.45
CA TRP A 150 -4.36 23.66 14.69
C TRP A 150 -3.46 22.51 15.22
N LEU A 151 -2.68 21.88 14.33
CA LEU A 151 -1.61 20.93 14.60
C LEU A 151 -0.38 21.25 13.74
N PRO A 152 0.86 20.96 14.19
CA PRO A 152 2.07 21.23 13.43
C PRO A 152 2.14 20.41 12.14
N LEU A 153 2.85 20.93 11.14
CA LEU A 153 3.18 20.19 9.92
C LEU A 153 4.34 19.20 10.18
N PRO A 154 4.41 18.09 9.43
CA PRO A 154 5.54 17.18 9.52
C PRO A 154 6.84 17.85 9.07
N GLU A 155 7.96 17.34 9.59
CA GLU A 155 9.29 17.79 9.15
C GLU A 155 9.46 17.57 7.64
N GLY A 156 10.10 18.54 6.96
CA GLY A 156 10.27 18.48 5.52
C GLY A 156 8.99 18.69 4.70
N ALA A 157 7.91 19.20 5.30
CA ALA A 157 6.63 19.49 4.64
C ALA A 157 6.77 20.23 3.30
N HIS A 158 7.74 21.14 3.15
CA HIS A 158 7.98 21.84 1.88
C HIS A 158 8.39 20.90 0.75
N ARG A 159 9.24 19.89 1.03
CA ARG A 159 9.68 18.87 0.06
C ARG A 159 8.61 17.82 -0.19
N LEU A 160 7.88 17.47 0.86
CA LEU A 160 6.80 16.49 0.79
C LEU A 160 5.51 17.08 0.19
N SER A 161 5.44 18.40 0.02
CA SER A 161 4.24 19.08 -0.46
C SER A 161 3.76 18.59 -1.82
N VAL A 162 2.44 18.72 -2.05
CA VAL A 162 1.82 18.38 -3.33
C VAL A 162 2.50 19.10 -4.49
N ALA A 163 2.80 20.40 -4.35
CA ALA A 163 3.48 21.18 -5.39
C ALA A 163 4.87 20.62 -5.72
N ALA A 164 5.70 20.33 -4.71
CA ALA A 164 7.04 19.77 -4.91
C ALA A 164 6.97 18.39 -5.58
N GLN A 165 6.12 17.49 -5.10
CA GLN A 165 6.00 16.13 -5.66
C GLN A 165 5.34 16.10 -7.04
N ARG A 166 4.52 17.09 -7.40
CA ARG A 166 4.02 17.25 -8.78
C ARG A 166 5.18 17.51 -9.76
N ALA A 167 6.19 18.26 -9.37
CA ALA A 167 7.34 18.59 -10.20
C ALA A 167 8.36 17.45 -10.31
N ASP A 168 8.51 16.63 -9.27
CA ASP A 168 9.46 15.50 -9.27
C ASP A 168 8.86 14.23 -9.91
N PRO A 169 9.42 13.72 -11.03
CA PRO A 169 8.95 12.48 -11.68
C PRO A 169 9.16 11.21 -10.85
N ARG A 170 10.04 11.21 -9.84
CA ARG A 170 10.34 10.05 -8.98
C ARG A 170 9.55 10.06 -7.67
N SER A 171 8.74 11.09 -7.44
CA SER A 171 8.00 11.31 -6.21
C SER A 171 7.00 10.19 -5.91
N THR A 172 6.61 10.07 -4.64
CA THR A 172 5.58 9.12 -4.21
C THR A 172 4.24 9.45 -4.84
N LEU A 173 3.93 10.73 -5.03
CA LEU A 173 2.71 11.16 -5.73
C LEU A 173 2.66 10.65 -7.17
N ARG A 174 3.78 10.71 -7.90
CA ARG A 174 3.88 10.20 -9.27
C ARG A 174 3.74 8.68 -9.32
N LEU A 175 4.38 7.97 -8.39
CA LEU A 175 4.22 6.52 -8.22
C LEU A 175 2.76 6.15 -7.97
N THR A 176 2.10 6.76 -6.99
CA THR A 176 0.69 6.50 -6.63
C THR A 176 -0.23 6.74 -7.82
N ARG A 177 -0.06 7.85 -8.55
CA ARG A 177 -0.85 8.13 -9.76
C ARG A 177 -0.61 7.10 -10.86
N ALA A 178 0.62 6.66 -11.06
CA ALA A 178 0.96 5.64 -12.04
C ALA A 178 0.33 4.28 -11.68
N LEU A 179 0.36 3.89 -10.41
CA LEU A 179 -0.28 2.68 -9.90
C LEU A 179 -1.81 2.74 -10.04
N LEU A 180 -2.45 3.86 -9.70
CA LEU A 180 -3.89 4.05 -9.90
C LEU A 180 -4.28 4.03 -11.39
N ALA A 181 -3.48 4.64 -12.26
CA ALA A 181 -3.69 4.55 -13.71
C ALA A 181 -3.50 3.11 -14.23
N LEU A 182 -2.55 2.36 -13.68
CA LEU A 182 -2.33 0.95 -13.98
C LEU A 182 -3.51 0.09 -13.52
N ARG A 183 -3.99 0.28 -12.29
CA ARG A 183 -5.17 -0.41 -11.76
C ARG A 183 -6.38 -0.17 -12.65
N ARG A 184 -6.67 1.09 -13.03
CA ARG A 184 -7.84 1.44 -13.86
C ARG A 184 -7.85 0.76 -15.23
N ARG A 185 -6.69 0.55 -15.84
CA ARG A 185 -6.56 -0.03 -17.20
C ARG A 185 -6.40 -1.55 -17.23
N SER A 186 -6.25 -2.21 -16.09
CA SER A 186 -5.99 -3.65 -16.01
C SER A 186 -7.21 -4.40 -15.48
N PRO A 187 -7.92 -5.19 -16.32
CA PRO A 187 -8.94 -6.11 -15.85
C PRO A 187 -8.45 -7.04 -14.73
N ALA A 188 -7.20 -7.51 -14.80
CA ALA A 188 -6.59 -8.34 -13.77
C ALA A 188 -6.55 -7.64 -12.40
N LEU A 189 -6.17 -6.36 -12.36
CA LEU A 189 -6.11 -5.64 -11.10
C LEU A 189 -7.50 -5.27 -10.55
N ARG A 190 -8.47 -4.98 -11.42
CA ARG A 190 -9.83 -4.58 -11.03
C ARG A 190 -10.72 -5.74 -10.59
N HIS A 191 -10.68 -6.84 -11.33
CA HIS A 191 -11.64 -7.93 -11.22
C HIS A 191 -10.98 -9.31 -11.13
N GLY A 192 -9.67 -9.38 -11.38
CA GLY A 192 -8.96 -10.65 -11.47
C GLY A 192 -8.84 -11.38 -10.15
N THR A 193 -8.61 -12.69 -10.25
CA THR A 193 -8.31 -13.57 -9.12
C THR A 193 -7.02 -13.14 -8.42
N TYR A 194 -6.81 -13.65 -7.22
CA TYR A 194 -5.57 -13.51 -6.47
C TYR A 194 -4.95 -14.90 -6.30
N ARG A 195 -3.68 -15.05 -6.67
CA ARG A 195 -2.91 -16.29 -6.44
C ARG A 195 -1.57 -15.93 -5.80
N PRO A 196 -1.29 -16.38 -4.56
CA PRO A 196 0.02 -16.16 -3.95
C PRO A 196 1.13 -16.86 -4.75
N LEU A 197 2.35 -16.33 -4.67
CA LEU A 197 3.55 -16.90 -5.28
C LEU A 197 4.58 -17.22 -4.19
N GLU A 198 5.11 -18.43 -4.23
CA GLU A 198 6.18 -18.89 -3.32
C GLU A 198 7.54 -18.36 -3.81
N LEU A 199 8.01 -17.27 -3.18
CA LEU A 199 9.23 -16.55 -3.58
C LEU A 199 10.33 -16.54 -2.51
N GLY A 200 10.16 -17.31 -1.43
CA GLY A 200 11.08 -17.34 -0.29
C GLY A 200 10.73 -16.37 0.83
N ALA A 201 11.50 -16.41 1.91
CA ALA A 201 11.14 -15.77 3.18
C ALA A 201 10.93 -14.25 3.06
N ASP A 202 11.82 -13.56 2.34
CA ASP A 202 11.89 -12.09 2.30
C ASP A 202 10.93 -11.42 1.30
N LEU A 203 10.19 -12.21 0.51
CA LEU A 203 9.43 -11.70 -0.62
C LEU A 203 7.94 -11.95 -0.45
N LEU A 204 7.15 -10.90 -0.68
CA LEU A 204 5.72 -11.02 -0.91
C LEU A 204 5.47 -11.02 -2.41
N GLY A 205 4.85 -12.09 -2.92
CA GLY A 205 4.55 -12.25 -4.34
C GLY A 205 3.13 -12.72 -4.59
N TYR A 206 2.49 -12.19 -5.61
CA TYR A 206 1.19 -12.70 -6.07
C TYR A 206 0.95 -12.40 -7.55
N GLU A 207 0.12 -13.23 -8.17
CA GLU A 207 -0.44 -13.03 -9.50
C GLU A 207 -1.90 -12.56 -9.39
N ARG A 208 -2.25 -11.58 -10.23
CA ARG A 208 -3.62 -11.18 -10.53
C ARG A 208 -3.94 -11.56 -11.97
N ARG A 209 -5.09 -12.20 -12.22
CA ARG A 209 -5.46 -12.66 -13.57
C ARG A 209 -6.94 -12.45 -13.88
N CYS A 210 -7.23 -11.92 -15.06
CA CYS A 210 -8.59 -11.83 -15.62
C CYS A 210 -8.52 -12.05 -17.14
N GLY A 211 -8.92 -13.24 -17.58
CA GLY A 211 -8.78 -13.66 -18.99
C GLY A 211 -7.31 -13.57 -19.44
N PRO A 212 -7.01 -12.85 -20.56
CA PRO A 212 -5.65 -12.71 -21.08
C PRO A 212 -4.80 -11.68 -20.32
N ASP A 213 -5.41 -10.79 -19.51
CA ASP A 213 -4.65 -9.83 -18.71
C ASP A 213 -4.14 -10.53 -17.45
N ALA A 214 -2.83 -10.45 -17.23
CA ALA A 214 -2.17 -10.98 -16.05
C ALA A 214 -1.11 -10.00 -15.54
N VAL A 215 -1.07 -9.85 -14.22
CA VAL A 215 -0.16 -8.97 -13.51
C VAL A 215 0.52 -9.76 -12.40
N VAL A 216 1.83 -9.63 -12.29
CA VAL A 216 2.60 -10.17 -11.16
C VAL A 216 3.13 -9.02 -10.34
N VAL A 217 2.97 -9.12 -9.03
CA VAL A 217 3.48 -8.14 -8.07
C VAL A 217 4.48 -8.85 -7.18
N VAL A 218 5.65 -8.24 -7.00
CA VAL A 218 6.69 -8.72 -6.09
C VAL A 218 7.16 -7.56 -5.24
N ALA A 219 7.17 -7.72 -3.93
CA ALA A 219 7.64 -6.75 -2.94
C ALA A 219 8.77 -7.37 -2.11
N ASN A 220 9.89 -6.66 -2.02
CA ASN A 220 11.05 -7.06 -1.23
C ASN A 220 10.96 -6.48 0.17
N PHE A 221 10.93 -7.33 1.20
CA PHE A 221 10.90 -6.91 2.60
C PHE A 221 12.30 -6.87 3.22
N ALA A 222 13.32 -7.40 2.55
CA ALA A 222 14.70 -7.29 3.01
C ALA A 222 15.31 -5.91 2.72
N ALA A 223 16.28 -5.52 3.56
CA ALA A 223 17.12 -4.34 3.32
C ALA A 223 18.06 -4.51 2.13
N GLY A 224 18.46 -5.75 1.84
CA GLY A 224 19.35 -6.09 0.73
C GLY A 224 18.60 -6.42 -0.57
N PRO A 225 19.32 -6.43 -1.70
CA PRO A 225 18.72 -6.81 -2.98
C PRO A 225 18.27 -8.27 -2.99
N ARG A 226 17.26 -8.56 -3.81
CA ARG A 226 16.75 -9.92 -4.07
C ARG A 226 16.53 -10.11 -5.56
N GLU A 227 16.69 -11.35 -6.02
CA GLU A 227 16.42 -11.74 -7.40
C GLU A 227 15.44 -12.91 -7.43
N VAL A 228 14.49 -12.86 -8.35
CA VAL A 228 13.53 -13.94 -8.60
C VAL A 228 13.32 -14.16 -10.09
N ARG A 229 13.00 -15.40 -10.45
CA ARG A 229 12.57 -15.73 -11.82
C ARG A 229 11.12 -15.33 -12.02
N THR A 230 10.80 -14.77 -13.17
CA THR A 230 9.42 -14.48 -13.53
C THR A 230 8.62 -15.76 -13.78
N PRO A 231 7.33 -15.82 -13.42
CA PRO A 231 6.54 -17.04 -13.55
C PRO A 231 6.38 -17.53 -15.01
N GLY A 232 6.33 -18.85 -15.17
CA GLY A 232 5.76 -19.54 -16.33
C GLY A 232 6.49 -19.40 -17.67
N GLY A 233 7.77 -18.98 -17.68
CA GLY A 233 8.56 -18.82 -18.91
C GLY A 233 8.00 -17.76 -19.89
N ALA A 234 6.96 -17.05 -19.48
CA ALA A 234 6.28 -16.06 -20.30
C ALA A 234 7.08 -14.76 -20.37
N ARG A 235 6.78 -13.95 -21.38
CA ARG A 235 7.40 -12.62 -21.52
C ARG A 235 6.67 -11.62 -20.64
N TRP A 236 7.36 -11.09 -19.64
CA TRP A 236 6.85 -10.04 -18.76
C TRP A 236 7.45 -8.66 -19.11
N THR A 237 6.71 -7.60 -18.84
CA THR A 237 7.18 -6.21 -18.92
C THR A 237 7.05 -5.51 -17.58
N LEU A 238 8.02 -4.66 -17.24
CA LEU A 238 7.98 -3.87 -16.01
C LEU A 238 7.04 -2.67 -16.18
N ALA A 239 5.85 -2.74 -15.58
CA ALA A 239 4.82 -1.72 -15.70
C ALA A 239 4.91 -0.62 -14.62
N ALA A 240 5.41 -0.96 -13.43
CA ALA A 240 5.73 0.00 -12.37
C ALA A 240 6.86 -0.55 -11.48
N ARG A 241 7.60 0.37 -10.84
CA ARG A 241 8.60 0.07 -9.82
C ARG A 241 8.61 1.17 -8.76
N THR A 242 8.88 0.81 -7.51
CA THR A 242 8.91 1.77 -6.40
C THR A 242 10.27 2.45 -6.20
N GLY A 243 11.34 1.84 -6.72
CA GLY A 243 12.70 2.39 -6.66
C GLY A 243 13.57 2.03 -7.88
N SER A 244 14.80 2.54 -7.90
CA SER A 244 15.73 2.42 -9.04
C SER A 244 16.54 1.13 -9.09
N GLY A 245 16.58 0.36 -8.00
CA GLY A 245 17.21 -0.95 -7.95
C GLY A 245 16.47 -1.98 -8.80
N THR A 246 15.18 -1.78 -9.02
CA THR A 246 14.29 -2.71 -9.69
C THR A 246 14.52 -2.74 -11.20
N ARG A 247 14.85 -3.93 -11.73
CA ARG A 247 15.11 -4.18 -13.15
C ARG A 247 14.61 -5.56 -13.55
N LEU A 248 14.07 -5.66 -14.77
CA LEU A 248 13.68 -6.93 -15.39
C LEU A 248 14.62 -7.21 -16.58
N ARG A 249 15.30 -8.34 -16.58
CA ARG A 249 16.19 -8.78 -17.68
C ARG A 249 16.11 -10.29 -17.86
N GLY A 250 15.82 -10.74 -19.09
CA GLY A 250 15.89 -12.17 -19.44
C GLY A 250 15.06 -13.10 -18.56
N GLY A 251 13.90 -12.66 -18.09
CA GLY A 251 13.06 -13.45 -17.16
C GLY A 251 13.52 -13.43 -15.70
N THR A 252 14.53 -12.63 -15.35
CA THR A 252 14.97 -12.39 -13.98
C THR A 252 14.56 -10.98 -13.55
N LEU A 253 13.84 -10.90 -12.42
CA LEU A 253 13.50 -9.65 -11.74
C LEU A 253 14.47 -9.44 -10.58
N ALA A 254 15.28 -8.39 -10.67
CA ALA A 254 16.06 -7.89 -9.54
C ALA A 254 15.28 -6.77 -8.85
N LEU A 255 15.25 -6.76 -7.53
CA LEU A 255 14.67 -5.72 -6.68
C LEU A 255 15.72 -5.15 -5.74
N GLY A 256 15.75 -3.83 -5.57
CA GLY A 256 16.49 -3.21 -4.46
C GLY A 256 15.85 -3.54 -3.11
N GLY A 257 16.55 -3.19 -2.02
CA GLY A 257 15.98 -3.30 -0.67
C GLY A 257 14.70 -2.48 -0.53
N TYR A 258 13.67 -3.06 0.08
CA TYR A 258 12.36 -2.42 0.27
C TYR A 258 11.67 -1.97 -1.03
N GLU A 259 12.07 -2.49 -2.20
CA GLU A 259 11.43 -2.13 -3.46
C GLU A 259 10.36 -3.14 -3.88
N ALA A 260 9.38 -2.67 -4.68
CA ALA A 260 8.38 -3.51 -5.31
C ALA A 260 8.32 -3.27 -6.81
N ALA A 261 7.93 -4.31 -7.54
CA ALA A 261 7.76 -4.34 -8.97
C ALA A 261 6.34 -4.81 -9.34
N VAL A 262 5.76 -4.16 -10.35
CA VAL A 262 4.51 -4.61 -10.98
C VAL A 262 4.82 -4.98 -12.42
N LEU A 263 4.66 -6.26 -12.74
CA LEU A 263 4.92 -6.84 -14.05
C LEU A 263 3.61 -7.11 -14.78
N ARG A 264 3.55 -6.87 -16.08
CA ARG A 264 2.42 -7.27 -16.94
C ARG A 264 2.85 -8.33 -17.93
N LEU A 265 1.97 -9.31 -18.15
CA LEU A 265 2.14 -10.29 -19.21
C LEU A 265 2.12 -9.56 -20.57
N SER A 266 3.10 -9.86 -21.42
CA SER A 266 3.16 -9.29 -22.76
C SER A 266 2.10 -9.96 -23.63
N ALA A 267 1.38 -9.17 -24.42
CA ALA A 267 0.39 -9.71 -25.37
C ALA A 267 1.04 -10.48 -26.53
N ASP A 268 2.35 -10.30 -26.76
CA ASP A 268 3.11 -10.99 -27.79
C ASP A 268 3.74 -12.26 -27.23
N VAL A 269 3.06 -13.38 -27.46
CA VAL A 269 3.57 -14.75 -27.71
C VAL A 269 2.51 -15.74 -27.20
N ALA A 270 1.88 -16.46 -28.13
CA ALA A 270 1.07 -17.63 -27.81
C ALA A 270 1.90 -18.61 -26.95
N PRO A 271 1.28 -19.31 -25.98
CA PRO A 271 1.98 -20.38 -25.27
C PRO A 271 2.60 -21.34 -26.31
N PRO A 272 3.83 -21.86 -26.08
CA PRO A 272 4.38 -22.86 -26.97
C PRO A 272 3.39 -24.03 -27.07
N PRO A 273 3.16 -24.62 -28.26
CA PRO A 273 2.31 -25.79 -28.37
C PRO A 273 2.89 -26.90 -27.48
N ASP A 274 2.03 -27.54 -26.69
CA ASP A 274 2.37 -28.69 -25.87
C ASP A 274 3.13 -29.73 -26.73
N ARG A 275 4.27 -30.19 -26.23
CA ARG A 275 5.02 -31.33 -26.79
C ARG A 275 4.66 -32.60 -26.04
#